data_AF-A0A5B2TB50-F1
#
_entry.id   AF-A0A5B2TB50-F1
#
_cell.length_a   1.000
_cell.length_b   1.000
_cell.length_c   1.000
_cell.angle_alpha   90.00
_cell.angle_beta   90.00
_cell.angle_gamma   90.00
#
_symmetry.space_group_name_H-M   'P 1'
#
loop_
_entity.id
_entity.type
_entity.pdbx_description
1 polymer ?
#
loop_
_entity_poly.entity_id
_entity_poly.type
_entity_poly.pdbx_seq_one_letter_code
_entity_poly.pdbx_strand_id
1 'polypeptide(L)'
;MNRPNSLQAILAREAAAPAELKTEERSKPPAKSHPALKGPTPPEAEASTKFYRPSRDGRRFLGGHFDPAVVRQMKLLAVEEDTTTQALLEEALNLLFVKKGKGKIIGV
;
A
#
# COMPACT_ATOMS: atom_id res chain seq x y z
N MET A 1 -13.00 -20.74 -19.40
CA MET A 1 -13.67 -19.44 -19.15
C MET A 1 -12.67 -18.45 -18.57
N ASN A 2 -12.23 -17.44 -19.34
CA ASN A 2 -11.37 -16.35 -18.85
C ASN A 2 -12.23 -15.25 -18.22
N ARG A 3 -12.08 -15.00 -16.92
CA ARG A 3 -12.70 -13.83 -16.26
C ARG A 3 -11.83 -12.59 -16.53
N PRO A 4 -12.41 -11.45 -16.92
CA PRO A 4 -11.64 -10.25 -17.21
C PRO A 4 -11.02 -9.65 -15.94
N ASN A 5 -9.81 -9.12 -16.07
CA ASN A 5 -9.12 -8.40 -14.99
C ASN A 5 -9.82 -7.06 -14.72
N SER A 6 -9.71 -6.55 -13.49
CA SER A 6 -10.22 -5.26 -13.02
C SER A 6 -9.99 -4.08 -13.98
N LEU A 7 -8.84 -4.03 -14.66
CA LEU A 7 -8.55 -2.99 -15.67
C LEU A 7 -9.45 -3.12 -16.91
N GLN A 8 -9.77 -4.33 -17.36
CA GLN A 8 -10.68 -4.54 -18.50
C GLN A 8 -12.12 -4.15 -18.14
N ALA A 9 -12.53 -4.30 -16.87
CA ALA A 9 -13.84 -3.85 -16.41
C ALA A 9 -13.96 -2.33 -16.42
N ILE A 10 -12.89 -1.60 -16.05
CA ILE A 10 -12.88 -0.13 -16.08
C ILE A 10 -12.88 0.37 -17.52
N LEU A 11 -12.04 -0.19 -18.41
CA LEU A 11 -12.02 0.19 -19.82
C LEU A 11 -13.36 -0.08 -20.53
N ALA A 12 -14.03 -1.20 -20.24
CA ALA A 12 -15.34 -1.50 -20.85
C ALA A 12 -16.42 -0.51 -20.38
N ARG A 13 -16.36 -0.08 -19.11
CA ARG A 13 -17.26 0.94 -18.55
C ARG A 13 -17.02 2.32 -19.17
N GLU A 14 -15.76 2.64 -19.46
CA GLU A 14 -15.37 3.89 -20.10
C GLU A 14 -15.70 3.88 -21.60
N ALA A 15 -15.49 2.75 -22.28
CA ALA A 15 -15.82 2.55 -23.69
C ALA A 15 -17.34 2.52 -23.96
N ALA A 16 -18.16 2.27 -22.94
CA ALA A 16 -19.62 2.19 -23.05
C ALA A 16 -20.35 3.53 -22.84
N ALA A 17 -19.65 4.68 -22.80
CA ALA A 17 -20.29 5.99 -22.65
C ALA A 17 -19.83 6.98 -23.74
N PRO A 18 -20.77 7.40 -24.59
CA PRO A 18 -21.06 8.84 -24.63
C PRO A 18 -22.57 9.15 -24.61
N ALA A 19 -22.90 10.29 -23.99
CA ALA A 19 -24.24 10.90 -23.77
C ALA A 19 -25.04 10.28 -22.60
N GLU A 20 -25.50 11.00 -21.58
CA GLU A 20 -26.06 12.35 -21.56
C GLU A 20 -25.70 13.13 -20.28
N LEU A 21 -25.42 14.42 -20.45
CA LEU A 21 -25.48 15.41 -19.36
C LEU A 21 -26.94 15.64 -18.97
N LYS A 22 -27.25 15.54 -17.68
CA LYS A 22 -28.40 16.22 -17.08
C LYS A 22 -27.97 16.92 -15.81
N THR A 23 -27.96 18.24 -15.89
CA THR A 23 -27.80 19.19 -14.79
C THR A 23 -29.07 19.21 -13.95
N GLU A 24 -29.03 18.70 -12.72
CA GLU A 24 -29.97 19.05 -11.63
C GLU A 24 -29.14 18.93 -10.33
N GLU A 25 -28.53 20.01 -9.87
CA GLU A 25 -29.08 20.99 -8.92
C GLU A 25 -29.28 20.44 -7.48
N ARG A 26 -28.73 21.23 -6.56
CA ARG A 26 -28.47 21.02 -5.15
C ARG A 26 -29.74 20.85 -4.32
N SER A 27 -29.92 19.73 -3.61
CA SER A 27 -30.76 19.68 -2.41
C SER A 27 -30.37 18.58 -1.41
N LYS A 28 -29.94 19.03 -0.22
CA LYS A 28 -29.94 18.46 1.15
C LYS A 28 -30.10 16.92 1.34
N PRO A 29 -29.27 16.27 2.17
CA PRO A 29 -29.30 14.81 2.37
C PRO A 29 -30.51 14.35 3.18
N PRO A 30 -31.32 13.36 2.73
CA PRO A 30 -32.26 12.69 3.60
C PRO A 30 -31.55 11.64 4.46
N ALA A 31 -31.96 11.60 5.73
CA ALA A 31 -31.46 10.75 6.79
C ALA A 31 -31.46 9.26 6.43
N LYS A 32 -30.45 8.55 6.93
CA LYS A 32 -30.28 7.10 6.81
C LYS A 32 -31.44 6.37 7.49
N SER A 33 -32.41 5.88 6.72
CA SER A 33 -33.25 4.76 7.13
C SER A 33 -32.82 3.54 6.33
N HIS A 34 -31.92 2.73 6.89
CA HIS A 34 -31.66 1.40 6.35
C HIS A 34 -32.81 0.48 6.79
N PRO A 35 -33.60 -0.11 5.87
CA PRO A 35 -34.52 -1.17 6.22
C PRO A 35 -33.70 -2.39 6.65
N ALA A 36 -34.01 -2.92 7.84
CA ALA A 36 -33.41 -4.14 8.35
C ALA A 36 -33.85 -5.34 7.50
N LEU A 37 -32.97 -5.82 6.63
CA LEU A 37 -33.10 -7.11 5.98
C LEU A 37 -32.29 -8.15 6.76
N LYS A 38 -32.98 -9.14 7.32
CA LYS A 38 -32.40 -10.31 7.97
C LYS A 38 -31.92 -11.32 6.91
N GLY A 39 -30.66 -11.76 7.05
CA GLY A 39 -30.07 -13.02 6.54
C GLY A 39 -29.19 -12.90 5.28
N PRO A 40 -28.14 -13.75 5.07
CA PRO A 40 -27.72 -14.95 5.79
C PRO A 40 -26.30 -14.89 6.42
N THR A 41 -25.95 -15.97 7.12
CA THR A 41 -24.69 -16.39 7.80
C THR A 41 -23.39 -15.73 7.31
N PRO A 42 -22.44 -15.37 8.22
CA PRO A 42 -21.14 -14.80 7.83
C PRO A 42 -20.42 -15.72 6.85
N PRO A 43 -19.90 -15.21 5.72
CA PRO A 43 -18.96 -15.99 4.93
C PRO A 43 -17.75 -16.25 5.82
N GLU A 44 -17.50 -17.55 6.02
CA GLU A 44 -16.22 -18.11 6.45
C GLU A 44 -15.10 -17.23 5.87
N ALA A 45 -14.26 -16.67 6.74
CA ALA A 45 -13.19 -15.79 6.31
C ALA A 45 -12.27 -16.55 5.34
N GLU A 46 -12.47 -16.33 4.04
CA GLU A 46 -11.61 -16.85 3.00
C GLU A 46 -10.19 -16.41 3.36
N ALA A 47 -9.36 -17.37 3.72
CA ALA A 47 -7.96 -17.14 4.03
C ALA A 47 -7.34 -16.42 2.84
N SER A 48 -7.13 -15.11 2.99
CA SER A 48 -6.54 -14.27 1.96
C SER A 48 -5.22 -14.94 1.57
N THR A 49 -5.14 -15.46 0.34
CA THR A 49 -3.92 -16.05 -0.18
C THR A 49 -2.86 -14.96 -0.11
N LYS A 50 -1.88 -15.12 0.79
CA LYS A 50 -0.84 -14.11 0.99
C LYS A 50 -0.12 -13.96 -0.35
N PHE A 51 -0.30 -12.80 -0.99
CA PHE A 51 0.35 -12.48 -2.24
C PHE A 51 1.88 -12.60 -2.05
N TYR A 52 2.47 -13.58 -2.72
CA TYR A 52 3.90 -13.85 -2.66
C TYR A 52 4.66 -12.72 -3.38
N ARG A 53 5.68 -12.17 -2.70
CA ARG A 53 6.49 -11.06 -3.19
C ARG A 53 7.95 -11.48 -3.18
N PRO A 54 8.53 -11.85 -4.34
CA PRO A 54 9.91 -12.31 -4.44
C PRO A 54 10.92 -11.35 -3.82
N SER A 55 10.67 -10.03 -3.88
CA SER A 55 11.54 -9.01 -3.27
C SER A 55 11.63 -9.07 -1.73
N ARG A 56 10.79 -9.88 -1.08
CA ARG A 56 10.79 -10.11 0.37
C ARG A 56 11.34 -11.48 0.76
N ASP A 57 11.78 -12.29 -0.20
CA ASP A 57 12.37 -13.60 0.11
C ASP A 57 13.64 -13.46 0.92
N GLY A 58 13.75 -14.24 1.98
CA GLY A 58 14.85 -14.16 2.94
C GLY A 58 14.87 -12.86 3.78
N ARG A 59 13.98 -11.89 3.53
CA ARG A 59 13.97 -10.59 4.22
C ARG A 59 12.86 -10.53 5.27
N ARG A 60 13.16 -9.87 6.40
CA ARG A 60 12.19 -9.59 7.47
C ARG A 60 11.89 -8.10 7.52
N PHE A 61 10.68 -7.75 7.94
CA PHE A 61 10.31 -6.35 8.14
C PHE A 61 10.94 -5.83 9.43
N LEU A 62 11.68 -4.74 9.32
CA LEU A 62 12.22 -3.97 10.43
C LEU A 62 11.66 -2.56 10.33
N GLY A 63 10.79 -2.16 11.25
CA GLY A 63 10.13 -0.87 11.24
C GLY A 63 9.88 -0.33 12.65
N GLY A 64 9.70 0.98 12.74
CA GLY A 64 9.39 1.70 13.98
C GLY A 64 8.66 3.01 13.70
N HIS A 65 8.18 3.66 14.76
CA HIS A 65 7.57 4.99 14.67
C HIS A 65 8.65 6.05 14.81
N PHE A 66 8.66 7.01 13.89
CA PHE A 66 9.60 8.13 13.87
C PHE A 66 8.84 9.44 13.68
N ASP A 67 9.47 10.54 14.06
CA ASP A 67 8.93 11.87 13.77
C ASP A 67 8.77 12.07 12.25
N PRO A 68 7.67 12.66 11.78
CA PRO A 68 7.46 12.95 10.36
C PRO A 68 8.61 13.73 9.70
N ALA A 69 9.29 14.61 10.44
CA ALA A 69 10.44 15.36 9.95
C ALA A 69 11.63 14.44 9.63
N VAL A 70 11.89 13.43 10.46
CA VAL A 70 12.95 12.44 10.22
C VAL A 70 12.67 11.65 8.94
N VAL A 71 11.42 11.23 8.74
CA VAL A 71 11.01 10.51 7.53
C VAL A 71 11.17 11.37 6.28
N ARG A 72 10.87 12.68 6.36
CA ARG A 72 11.10 13.61 5.24
C ARG A 72 12.58 13.78 4.93
N GLN A 73 13.41 14.01 5.95
CA GLN A 73 14.86 14.16 5.80
C GLN A 73 15.47 12.92 5.14
N MET A 74 15.09 11.73 5.59
CA MET A 74 15.61 10.47 5.04
C MET A 74 15.25 10.28 3.57
N LYS A 75 14.04 10.69 3.17
CA LYS A 75 13.61 10.64 1.76
C LYS A 75 14.36 11.65 0.91
N LEU A 76 14.59 12.86 1.43
CA LEU A 76 15.34 13.88 0.71
C LEU A 76 16.77 13.39 0.44
N LEU A 77 17.43 12.84 1.46
CA LEU A 77 18.79 12.29 1.32
C LEU A 77 18.83 11.15 0.29
N ALA A 78 17.81 10.28 0.28
CA ALA A 78 17.73 9.19 -0.70
C ALA A 78 17.64 9.72 -2.14
N VAL A 79 16.95 10.84 -2.35
CA VAL A 79 16.86 11.49 -3.67
C VAL A 79 18.18 12.19 -4.03
N GLU A 80 18.81 12.85 -3.06
CA GLU A 80 20.10 13.56 -3.28
C GLU A 80 21.24 12.59 -3.65
N GLU A 81 21.24 11.38 -3.08
CA GLU A 81 22.29 10.37 -3.28
C GLU A 81 21.91 9.30 -4.32
N ASP A 82 20.82 9.48 -5.08
CA ASP A 82 20.32 8.50 -6.07
C ASP A 82 20.19 7.07 -5.51
N THR A 83 19.73 6.96 -4.26
CA THR A 83 19.65 5.70 -3.50
C THR A 83 18.25 5.45 -2.97
N THR A 84 18.10 4.40 -2.16
CA THR A 84 16.82 4.06 -1.52
C THR A 84 16.88 4.31 -0.02
N THR A 85 15.73 4.64 0.57
CA THR A 85 15.59 4.73 2.04
C THR A 85 16.03 3.43 2.75
N GLN A 86 15.84 2.28 2.11
CA GLN A 86 16.29 1.00 2.65
C GLN A 86 17.83 0.93 2.69
N ALA A 87 18.51 1.31 1.61
CA ALA A 87 19.97 1.30 1.54
C ALA A 87 20.60 2.25 2.58
N LEU A 88 20.05 3.47 2.73
CA LEU A 88 20.49 4.40 3.77
C LEU A 88 20.32 3.82 5.18
N LEU A 89 19.22 3.10 5.42
CA LEU A 89 18.98 2.45 6.71
C LEU A 89 19.98 1.30 6.95
N GLU A 90 20.28 0.50 5.92
CA GLU A 90 21.31 -0.55 5.97
C GLU A 90 22.69 0.02 6.29
N GLU A 91 23.04 1.16 5.70
CA GLU A 91 24.28 1.88 6.03
C GLU A 91 24.30 2.38 7.48
N ALA A 92 23.23 3.03 7.92
CA ALA A 92 23.12 3.53 9.29
C ALA A 92 23.22 2.37 10.32
N LEU A 93 22.62 1.22 10.03
CA LEU A 93 22.72 0.01 10.86
C LEU A 93 24.13 -0.56 10.86
N ASN A 94 24.81 -0.58 9.71
CA ASN A 94 26.21 -0.95 9.60
C ASN A 94 27.10 -0.10 10.51
N LEU A 95 26.97 1.23 10.42
CA LEU A 95 27.73 2.17 11.24
C LEU A 95 27.45 1.96 12.73
N LEU A 96 26.19 1.69 13.10
CA LEU A 96 25.81 1.38 14.47
C LEU A 96 26.48 0.10 14.97
N PHE A 97 26.51 -0.98 14.19
CA PHE A 97 27.12 -2.24 14.59
C PHE A 97 28.64 -2.14 14.73
N VAL A 98 29.29 -1.44 13.79
CA VAL A 98 30.72 -1.14 13.89
C VAL A 98 31.02 -0.36 15.16
N LYS A 99 30.24 0.70 15.45
CA LYS A 99 30.38 1.50 16.68
C LYS A 99 30.15 0.68 17.95
N LYS A 100 29.36 -0.39 17.87
CA LYS A 100 29.08 -1.31 18.99
C LYS A 100 30.04 -2.51 19.05
N GLY A 101 31.06 -2.57 18.19
CA GLY A 101 32.04 -3.66 18.16
C GLY A 101 31.48 -4.99 17.62
N LYS A 102 30.33 -4.97 16.94
CA LYS A 102 29.66 -6.17 16.40
C LYS A 102 30.05 -6.50 14.95
N GLY A 103 30.92 -5.69 14.33
CA GLY A 103 31.28 -5.80 12.91
C GLY A 103 30.23 -5.17 11.99
N LYS A 104 30.48 -5.21 10.67
CA LYS A 104 29.49 -4.81 9.65
C LYS A 104 28.49 -5.95 9.42
N ILE A 105 27.28 -5.66 8.94
CA ILE A 105 26.43 -6.70 8.35
C ILE A 105 27.15 -7.23 7.11
N ILE A 106 27.62 -8.47 7.19
CA ILE A 106 28.20 -9.21 6.07
C ILE A 106 27.14 -10.19 5.60
N GLY A 107 26.53 -9.91 4.45
CA GLY A 107 25.62 -10.81 3.76
C GLY A 107 24.44 -10.07 3.13
N VAL A 108 23.88 -10.49 2.00
CA VAL A 108 24.22 -11.52 0.99
C VAL A 108 23.62 -11.01 -0.31
#